data_AF-A0A1E3WCJ5-F1
#
_entry.id   AF-A0A1E3WCJ5-F1
#
_cell.length_a   1.000
_cell.length_b   1.000
_cell.length_c   1.000
_cell.angle_alpha   90.00
_cell.angle_beta   90.00
_cell.angle_gamma   90.00
#
_symmetry.space_group_name_H-M   'P 1'
#
loop_
_entity.id
_entity.type
_entity.pdbx_description
1 polymer ?
#
loop_
_entity_poly.entity_id
_entity_poly.type
_entity_poly.pdbx_seq_one_letter_code
_entity_poly.pdbx_strand_id
1 'polypeptide(L)'
;MVAFGGACALAYQAQAFPAGKLAPHRAIYEMTLEEARSASGITGIDGRMVFEFTGSACDGYSLNMRMVTQMTDSQGQTNLTDLRSSTWEQGDGKKFRFQSAQYLNEKLGDVTMGRAVRAAPQEAVKVKLSQPARRSSISQAAFSFRHSTASP
;
A
#
# COMPACT_ATOMS: atom_id res chain seq x y z
N MET A 1 31.39 -54.92 10.64
CA MET A 1 32.22 -53.82 10.09
C MET A 1 31.42 -53.19 8.95
N VAL A 2 31.47 -51.86 8.86
CA VAL A 2 30.41 -50.91 8.42
C VAL A 2 30.07 -50.91 6.92
N ALA A 3 28.82 -50.59 6.57
CA ALA A 3 28.51 -49.76 5.40
C ALA A 3 27.17 -49.02 5.58
N PHE A 4 27.22 -47.75 6.01
CA PHE A 4 26.09 -46.82 5.95
C PHE A 4 26.09 -46.17 4.55
N GLY A 5 25.03 -46.41 3.77
CA GLY A 5 24.81 -45.78 2.46
C GLY A 5 24.38 -44.33 2.61
N GLY A 6 25.13 -43.42 1.99
CA GLY A 6 24.89 -41.98 2.03
C GLY A 6 23.66 -41.57 1.22
N ALA A 7 22.74 -40.85 1.87
CA ALA A 7 21.63 -40.17 1.21
C ALA A 7 22.14 -38.87 0.58
N CYS A 8 22.06 -38.77 -0.74
CA CYS A 8 22.32 -37.54 -1.48
C CYS A 8 21.12 -36.60 -1.29
N ALA A 9 21.25 -35.63 -0.39
CA ALA A 9 20.27 -34.56 -0.24
C ALA A 9 20.39 -33.60 -1.42
N LEU A 10 19.43 -33.65 -2.34
CA LEU A 10 19.24 -32.63 -3.37
C LEU A 10 18.86 -31.32 -2.68
N ALA A 11 19.84 -30.44 -2.50
CA ALA A 11 19.59 -29.07 -2.07
C ALA A 11 18.77 -28.36 -3.15
N TYR A 12 17.48 -28.14 -2.88
CA TYR A 12 16.64 -27.26 -3.68
C TYR A 12 17.18 -25.84 -3.53
N GLN A 13 18.05 -25.43 -4.44
CA GLN A 13 18.49 -24.05 -4.55
C GLN A 13 17.27 -23.23 -4.97
N ALA A 14 16.60 -22.59 -4.00
CA ALA A 14 15.62 -21.56 -4.30
C ALA A 14 16.35 -20.45 -5.06
N GLN A 15 16.17 -20.42 -6.37
CA GLN A 15 16.64 -19.32 -7.19
C GLN A 15 15.86 -18.07 -6.79
N ALA A 16 16.47 -17.22 -5.97
CA ALA A 16 15.95 -15.89 -5.71
C ALA A 16 16.02 -15.11 -7.03
N PHE A 17 14.88 -14.85 -7.65
CA PHE A 17 14.81 -13.88 -8.73
C PHE A 17 15.33 -12.55 -8.20
N PRO A 18 16.21 -11.84 -8.95
CA PRO A 18 16.63 -10.52 -8.53
C PRO A 18 15.36 -9.68 -8.41
N ALA A 19 15.10 -9.15 -7.20
CA ALA A 19 13.99 -8.24 -6.97
C ALA A 19 14.03 -7.18 -8.08
N GLY A 20 13.01 -7.19 -8.96
CA GLY A 20 12.95 -6.32 -10.11
C GLY A 20 13.14 -4.87 -9.67
N LYS A 21 14.02 -4.12 -10.35
CA LYS A 21 14.20 -2.70 -10.05
C LYS A 21 12.86 -2.00 -10.26
N LEU A 22 12.28 -1.46 -9.19
CA LEU A 22 11.07 -0.66 -9.29
C LEU A 22 11.42 0.63 -10.03
N ALA A 23 10.91 0.79 -11.25
CA ALA A 23 11.13 1.98 -12.07
C ALA A 23 10.13 3.08 -11.66
N PRO A 24 10.59 4.32 -11.38
CA PRO A 24 9.71 5.46 -11.20
C PRO A 24 8.76 5.63 -12.38
N HIS A 25 7.48 5.83 -12.11
CA HIS A 25 6.47 6.02 -13.14
C HIS A 25 5.24 6.72 -12.56
N ARG A 26 4.36 7.16 -13.46
CA ARG A 26 3.05 7.70 -13.12
C ARG A 26 1.99 6.99 -13.95
N ALA A 27 0.94 6.55 -13.29
CA ALA A 27 -0.17 5.84 -13.91
C ALA A 27 -1.48 6.55 -13.58
N ILE A 28 -2.39 6.59 -14.55
CA ILE A 28 -3.72 7.20 -14.44
C ILE A 28 -4.74 6.14 -14.84
N TYR A 29 -5.74 5.94 -14.00
CA TYR A 29 -6.81 4.98 -14.18
C TYR A 29 -8.14 5.72 -14.19
N GLU A 30 -8.99 5.42 -15.16
CA GLU A 30 -10.42 5.75 -15.12
C GLU A 30 -11.16 4.60 -14.45
N MET A 31 -12.17 4.91 -13.65
CA MET A 31 -12.97 3.94 -12.91
C MET A 31 -14.43 4.18 -13.20
N THR A 32 -15.15 3.10 -13.45
CA THR A 32 -16.60 3.10 -13.65
C THR A 32 -17.21 1.98 -12.82
N LEU A 33 -18.48 2.14 -12.42
CA LEU A 33 -19.23 1.11 -11.73
C LEU A 33 -19.41 -0.12 -12.64
N GLU A 34 -18.90 -1.26 -12.22
CA GLU A 34 -19.13 -2.54 -12.90
C GLU A 34 -20.45 -3.18 -12.44
N GLU A 35 -20.63 -3.30 -11.11
CA GLU A 35 -21.82 -3.89 -10.52
C GLU A 35 -22.19 -3.15 -9.22
N ALA A 36 -23.50 -2.99 -8.98
CA ALA A 36 -24.03 -2.57 -7.69
C ALA A 36 -25.11 -3.54 -7.22
N ARG A 37 -25.02 -3.96 -5.94
CA ARG A 37 -26.07 -4.76 -5.31
C ARG A 37 -27.35 -3.93 -5.23
N SER A 38 -28.50 -4.53 -5.48
CA SER A 38 -29.80 -3.82 -5.50
C SER A 38 -30.12 -3.08 -4.19
N ALA A 39 -29.65 -3.59 -3.05
CA ALA A 39 -29.85 -2.96 -1.75
C ALA A 39 -28.88 -1.79 -1.44
N SER A 40 -27.90 -1.50 -2.31
CA SER A 40 -26.92 -0.44 -2.08
C SER A 40 -27.48 0.98 -2.27
N GLY A 41 -28.56 1.12 -3.05
CA GLY A 41 -29.10 2.43 -3.43
C GLY A 41 -28.18 3.22 -4.38
N ILE A 42 -27.10 2.62 -4.88
CA ILE A 42 -26.13 3.25 -5.79
C ILE A 42 -26.53 2.96 -7.23
N THR A 43 -26.56 3.99 -8.06
CA THR A 43 -26.88 3.88 -9.50
C THR A 43 -25.67 4.13 -10.39
N GLY A 44 -24.62 4.79 -9.88
CA GLY A 44 -23.42 5.05 -10.66
C GLY A 44 -22.22 5.39 -9.78
N ILE A 45 -21.03 5.05 -10.29
CA ILE A 45 -19.74 5.52 -9.78
C ILE A 45 -18.87 5.82 -10.99
N ASP A 46 -18.34 7.04 -11.04
CA ASP A 46 -17.33 7.46 -12.01
C ASP A 46 -16.14 8.03 -11.23
N GLY A 47 -14.93 7.81 -11.71
CA GLY A 47 -13.77 8.34 -11.02
C GLY A 47 -12.46 8.19 -11.74
N ARG A 48 -11.43 8.78 -11.12
CA ARG A 48 -10.06 8.72 -11.59
C ARG A 48 -9.11 8.47 -10.44
N MET A 49 -8.17 7.57 -10.64
CA MET A 49 -7.08 7.28 -9.71
C MET A 49 -5.75 7.59 -10.38
N VAL A 50 -4.88 8.32 -9.68
CA VAL A 50 -3.53 8.62 -10.12
C VAL A 50 -2.56 8.06 -9.10
N PHE A 51 -1.64 7.23 -9.56
CA PHE A 51 -0.47 6.80 -8.80
C PHE A 51 0.78 7.45 -9.35
N GLU A 52 1.61 7.97 -8.46
CA GLU A 52 2.94 8.47 -8.78
C GLU A 52 3.95 7.79 -7.86
N PHE A 53 4.85 7.05 -8.49
CA PHE A 53 5.91 6.32 -7.84
C PHE A 53 7.25 6.93 -8.20
N THR A 54 8.03 7.30 -7.18
CA THR A 54 9.33 7.96 -7.34
C THR A 54 10.36 7.38 -6.37
N GLY A 55 11.63 7.70 -6.62
CA GLY A 55 12.73 7.35 -5.73
C GLY A 55 13.58 6.18 -6.21
N SER A 56 14.41 5.67 -5.31
CA SER A 56 15.44 4.68 -5.61
C SER A 56 15.81 3.89 -4.35
N ALA A 57 16.63 2.83 -4.50
CA ALA A 57 17.16 2.10 -3.37
C ALA A 57 18.05 2.96 -2.44
N CYS A 58 18.66 4.03 -2.96
CA CYS A 58 19.52 4.93 -2.20
C CYS A 58 18.70 6.01 -1.47
N ASP A 59 17.74 6.61 -2.17
CA ASP A 59 16.97 7.75 -1.67
C ASP A 59 15.73 7.33 -0.86
N GLY A 60 15.35 6.06 -0.98
CA GLY A 60 14.04 5.56 -0.56
C GLY A 60 13.00 5.77 -1.65
N TYR A 61 11.82 5.22 -1.40
CA TYR A 61 10.72 5.13 -2.36
C TYR A 61 9.53 5.93 -1.86
N SER A 62 8.90 6.72 -2.74
CA SER A 62 7.66 7.43 -2.43
C SER A 62 6.53 6.96 -3.32
N LEU A 63 5.34 6.79 -2.75
CA LEU A 63 4.10 6.55 -3.49
C LEU A 63 3.08 7.61 -3.12
N ASN A 64 2.68 8.41 -4.10
CA ASN A 64 1.58 9.34 -3.98
C ASN A 64 0.38 8.76 -4.74
N MET A 65 -0.78 8.73 -4.10
CA MET A 65 -2.03 8.32 -4.70
C MET A 65 -3.07 9.41 -4.51
N ARG A 66 -3.79 9.75 -5.58
CA ARG A 66 -5.02 10.53 -5.50
C ARG A 66 -6.12 9.78 -6.23
N MET A 67 -7.20 9.51 -5.53
CA MET A 67 -8.40 8.88 -6.08
C MET A 67 -9.58 9.83 -5.89
N VAL A 68 -10.24 10.21 -6.97
CA VAL A 68 -11.46 11.01 -6.94
C VAL A 68 -12.59 10.18 -7.53
N THR A 69 -13.67 10.01 -6.79
CA THR A 69 -14.87 9.30 -7.24
C THR A 69 -16.11 10.13 -7.00
N GLN A 70 -17.02 10.14 -7.96
CA GLN A 70 -18.37 10.65 -7.84
C GLN A 70 -19.32 9.47 -7.80
N MET A 71 -20.09 9.36 -6.73
CA MET A 71 -21.12 8.34 -6.56
C MET A 71 -22.49 8.99 -6.77
N THR A 72 -23.36 8.34 -7.52
CA THR A 72 -24.76 8.74 -7.73
C THR A 72 -25.68 7.70 -7.08
N ASP A 73 -26.68 8.16 -6.34
CA ASP A 73 -27.69 7.29 -5.71
C ASP A 73 -28.97 7.15 -6.54
N SER A 74 -29.92 6.36 -6.04
CA SER A 74 -31.22 6.11 -6.69
C SER A 74 -32.17 7.31 -6.71
N GLN A 75 -31.87 8.36 -5.95
CA GLN A 75 -32.59 9.63 -5.96
C GLN A 75 -31.92 10.66 -6.88
N GLY A 76 -30.82 10.28 -7.55
CA GLY A 76 -30.02 11.15 -8.40
C GLY A 76 -29.12 12.11 -7.63
N GLN A 77 -28.97 11.94 -6.31
CA GLN A 77 -28.03 12.75 -5.54
C GLN A 77 -26.61 12.26 -5.78
N THR A 78 -25.66 13.19 -5.75
CA THR A 78 -24.25 12.89 -6.00
C THR A 78 -23.39 13.23 -4.80
N ASN A 79 -22.38 12.39 -4.54
CA ASN A 79 -21.36 12.63 -3.52
C ASN A 79 -19.97 12.45 -4.14
N LEU A 80 -19.10 13.44 -3.92
CA LEU A 80 -17.72 13.41 -4.37
C LEU A 80 -16.80 12.98 -3.21
N THR A 81 -16.04 11.91 -3.42
CA THR A 81 -15.00 11.47 -2.49
C THR A 81 -13.62 11.69 -3.11
N ASP A 82 -12.72 12.37 -2.40
CA ASP A 82 -11.30 12.53 -2.79
C ASP A 82 -10.41 11.92 -1.71
N LEU A 83 -9.76 10.81 -2.04
CA LEU A 83 -8.80 10.13 -1.18
C LEU A 83 -7.38 10.46 -1.64
N ARG A 84 -6.60 11.04 -0.73
CA ARG A 84 -5.19 11.42 -0.97
C ARG A 84 -4.30 10.67 -0.01
N SER A 85 -3.39 9.87 -0.55
CA SER A 85 -2.42 9.13 0.23
C SER A 85 -1.00 9.43 -0.24
N SER A 86 -0.07 9.51 0.70
CA SER A 86 1.34 9.65 0.43
C SER A 86 2.13 8.81 1.41
N THR A 87 3.02 7.98 0.88
CA THR A 87 3.89 7.11 1.66
C THR A 87 5.34 7.31 1.25
N TRP A 88 6.22 7.09 2.21
CA TRP A 88 7.66 7.02 1.97
C TRP A 88 8.23 5.83 2.72
N GLU A 89 9.00 4.99 2.03
CA GLU A 89 9.74 3.86 2.60
C GLU A 89 11.22 4.07 2.38
N GLN A 90 12.02 3.88 3.42
CA GLN A 90 13.48 3.87 3.28
C GLN A 90 13.90 2.70 2.37
N GLY A 91 14.95 2.84 1.57
CA GLY A 91 15.39 1.78 0.65
C GLY A 91 15.82 0.48 1.35
N ASP A 92 16.31 0.58 2.60
CA ASP A 92 16.60 -0.57 3.45
C ASP A 92 15.36 -1.14 4.16
N GLY A 93 14.17 -0.53 3.93
CA GLY A 93 12.83 -0.75 4.45
C GLY A 93 12.68 -0.82 5.97
N LYS A 94 13.51 -0.08 6.72
CA LYS A 94 13.40 0.00 8.19
C LYS A 94 12.48 1.11 8.67
N LYS A 95 12.26 2.13 7.86
CA LYS A 95 11.41 3.28 8.18
C LYS A 95 10.33 3.44 7.13
N PHE A 96 9.12 3.72 7.60
CA PHE A 96 7.97 4.01 6.78
C PHE A 96 7.22 5.20 7.35
N ARG A 97 6.82 6.10 6.47
CA ARG A 97 5.99 7.27 6.78
C ARG A 97 4.75 7.17 5.92
N PHE A 98 3.60 7.47 6.51
CA PHE A 98 2.34 7.47 5.78
C PHE A 98 1.46 8.61 6.24
N GLN A 99 0.75 9.16 5.28
CA GLN A 99 -0.35 10.07 5.49
C GLN A 99 -1.48 9.72 4.53
N SER A 100 -2.70 9.76 5.01
CA SER A 100 -3.91 9.58 4.22
C SER A 100 -4.96 10.58 4.69
N ALA A 101 -5.61 11.24 3.75
CA ALA A 101 -6.70 12.17 4.01
C ALA A 101 -7.85 11.86 3.05
N GLN A 102 -9.07 11.83 3.59
CA GLN A 102 -10.29 11.69 2.81
C GLN A 102 -11.08 12.99 2.86
N TYR A 103 -11.59 13.42 1.73
CA TYR A 103 -12.50 14.56 1.60
C TYR A 103 -13.83 14.05 1.08
N LEU A 104 -14.92 14.52 1.68
CA LEU A 104 -16.29 14.30 1.21
C LEU A 104 -16.88 15.65 0.81
N ASN A 105 -17.26 15.81 -0.46
CA ASN A 105 -17.77 17.06 -1.01
C ASN A 105 -16.86 18.25 -0.63
N GLU A 106 -15.55 18.07 -0.89
CA GLU A 106 -14.45 19.01 -0.59
C GLU A 106 -14.18 19.29 0.89
N LYS A 107 -14.99 18.75 1.80
CA LYS A 107 -14.80 18.90 3.24
C LYS A 107 -13.86 17.80 3.74
N LEU A 108 -12.82 18.22 4.45
CA LEU A 108 -11.88 17.30 5.08
C LEU A 108 -12.61 16.42 6.10
N GLY A 109 -12.55 15.11 5.90
CA GLY A 109 -13.00 14.10 6.83
C GLY A 109 -11.81 13.50 7.57
N ASP A 110 -11.67 12.18 7.50
CA ASP A 110 -10.65 11.45 8.24
C ASP A 110 -9.24 11.75 7.73
N VAL A 111 -8.34 11.97 8.69
CA VAL A 111 -6.91 12.08 8.45
C VAL A 111 -6.16 11.10 9.33
N THR A 112 -5.32 10.29 8.69
CA THR A 112 -4.42 9.37 9.36
C THR A 112 -2.99 9.73 9.01
N MET A 113 -2.16 9.93 10.03
CA MET A 113 -0.74 10.19 9.84
C MET A 113 0.06 9.35 10.83
N GLY A 114 1.17 8.79 10.35
CA GLY A 114 2.00 7.99 11.22
C GLY A 114 3.36 7.65 10.66
N ARG A 115 4.12 6.98 11.52
CA ARG A 115 5.45 6.47 11.23
C ARG A 115 5.55 5.05 11.75
N ALA A 116 6.22 4.21 11.01
CA ALA A 116 6.49 2.84 11.38
C ALA A 116 7.99 2.59 11.29
N VAL A 117 8.55 1.92 12.29
CA VAL A 117 9.99 1.62 12.39
C VAL A 117 10.19 0.16 12.76
N ARG A 118 11.15 -0.46 12.09
CA ARG A 118 11.58 -1.83 12.33
C ARG A 118 13.08 -1.83 12.63
N ALA A 119 13.53 -2.55 13.67
CA ALA A 119 14.96 -2.54 14.03
C ALA A 119 15.80 -3.43 13.09
N ALA A 120 15.29 -4.62 12.77
CA ALA A 120 15.90 -5.57 11.83
C ALA A 120 14.84 -6.20 10.91
N PRO A 121 15.19 -6.70 9.70
CA PRO A 121 14.21 -7.14 8.69
C PRO A 121 13.15 -8.14 9.18
N GLN A 122 13.47 -9.00 10.15
CA GLN A 122 12.57 -10.03 10.69
C GLN A 122 11.87 -9.62 12.00
N GLU A 123 12.13 -8.42 12.52
CA GLU A 123 11.51 -7.95 13.76
C GLU A 123 10.15 -7.30 13.56
N ALA A 124 9.36 -7.25 14.64
CA ALA A 124 8.09 -6.55 14.64
C ALA A 124 8.26 -5.04 14.39
N VAL A 125 7.28 -4.46 13.71
CA VAL A 125 7.20 -3.04 13.38
C VAL A 125 6.53 -2.30 14.51
N LYS A 126 7.19 -1.25 15.02
CA LYS A 126 6.58 -0.28 15.94
C LYS A 126 5.91 0.83 15.14
N VAL A 127 4.60 0.96 15.26
CA VAL A 127 3.80 1.99 14.59
C VAL A 127 3.45 3.08 15.59
N LYS A 128 3.65 4.34 15.21
CA LYS A 128 3.23 5.53 15.95
C LYS A 128 2.32 6.38 15.07
N LEU A 129 1.07 6.53 15.49
CA LEU A 129 0.11 7.44 14.87
C LEU A 129 0.23 8.81 15.54
N SER A 130 0.19 9.87 14.73
CA SER A 130 0.08 11.25 15.20
C SER A 130 -1.32 11.83 15.00
N GLN A 131 -2.07 11.30 14.02
CA GLN A 131 -3.47 11.62 13.75
C GLN A 131 -4.24 10.32 13.44
N PRO A 132 -5.55 10.25 13.77
CA PRO A 132 -6.37 11.29 14.38
C PRO A 132 -6.08 11.52 15.88
N ALA A 133 -5.49 10.52 16.55
CA ALA A 133 -5.01 10.64 17.92
C ALA A 133 -3.67 9.93 18.08
N ARG A 134 -2.84 10.39 19.02
CA ARG A 134 -1.56 9.75 19.33
C ARG A 134 -1.79 8.35 19.89
N ARG A 135 -1.31 7.33 19.17
CA ARG A 135 -1.35 5.93 19.59
C ARG A 135 -0.10 5.19 19.12
N SER A 136 0.26 4.12 19.82
CA SER A 136 1.35 3.23 19.43
C SER A 136 0.84 1.80 19.37
N SER A 137 1.32 1.04 18.39
CA SER A 137 1.01 -0.38 18.25
C SER A 137 2.22 -1.14 17.69
N ILE A 138 2.13 -2.47 17.72
CA ILE A 138 3.11 -3.39 17.13
C ILE A 138 2.40 -4.17 16.02
N SER A 139 3.07 -4.33 14.87
CA SER A 139 2.57 -5.08 13.71
C SER A 139 3.67 -5.97 13.14
N GLN A 140 3.30 -7.07 12.48
CA GLN A 140 4.23 -7.93 11.73
C GLN A 140 4.23 -7.65 10.22
N ALA A 141 3.35 -6.75 9.75
CA ALA A 141 3.19 -6.45 8.33
C ALA A 141 4.48 -5.92 7.68
N ALA A 142 4.72 -6.34 6.43
CA ALA A 142 5.71 -5.70 5.56
C ALA A 142 5.23 -4.31 5.12
N PHE A 143 6.16 -3.42 4.79
CA PHE A 143 5.84 -2.16 4.14
C PHE A 143 5.52 -2.39 2.65
N SER A 144 4.79 -1.44 2.05
CA SER A 144 4.17 -1.62 0.73
C SER A 144 5.16 -2.03 -0.35
N PHE A 145 6.33 -1.39 -0.46
CA PHE A 145 7.26 -1.71 -1.54
C PHE A 145 7.91 -3.06 -1.34
N ARG A 146 8.31 -3.36 -0.09
CA ARG A 146 8.88 -4.66 0.23
C ARG A 146 7.91 -5.80 -0.04
N HIS A 147 6.62 -5.60 0.22
CA HIS A 147 5.56 -6.55 -0.14
C HIS A 147 5.50 -6.75 -1.66
N SER A 148 5.44 -5.67 -2.44
CA SER A 148 5.36 -5.75 -3.91
C SER A 148 6.57 -6.42 -4.57
N THR A 149 7.77 -6.31 -3.98
CA THR A 149 8.98 -6.98 -4.51
C THR A 149 9.18 -8.41 -4.00
N ALA A 150 8.40 -8.84 -3.00
CA ALA A 150 8.50 -10.17 -2.40
C ALA A 150 7.45 -11.15 -2.93
N SER A 151 6.44 -10.68 -3.66
CA SER A 151 5.49 -11.54 -4.35
C SER A 151 6.14 -12.20 -5.58
N PRO A 152 6.09 -13.55 -5.69
CA PRO A 152 6.63 -14.29 -6.83
C PRO A 152 5.83 -14.10 -8.11
#